data_AF-A0A565E9J6-F1
#
_entry.id   AF-A0A565E9J6-F1
#
_cell.length_a   1.000
_cell.length_b   1.000
_cell.length_c   1.000
_cell.angle_alpha   90.00
_cell.angle_beta   90.00
_cell.angle_gamma   90.00
#
_symmetry.space_group_name_H-M   'P 1'
#
loop_
_entity.id
_entity.type
_entity.pdbx_description
1 polymer ?
#
loop_
_entity_poly.entity_id
_entity_poly.type
_entity_poly.pdbx_seq_one_letter_code
_entity_poly.pdbx_strand_id
1 'polypeptide(L)' 'MVDNKIREKIARLREEIHYHDYKYYIENNPEISDYEYDQLMRELKRLE' A
#
# COMPACT_ATOMS: atom_id res chain seq x y z
N MET A 1 10.34 -11.73 -18.14
CA MET A 1 10.35 -10.28 -17.89
C MET A 1 9.06 -9.75 -17.24
N VAL A 2 8.04 -10.60 -16.98
CA VAL A 2 6.75 -10.17 -16.41
C VAL A 2 6.80 -10.13 -14.88
N ASP A 3 7.58 -11.04 -14.28
CA ASP A 3 7.69 -11.21 -12.83
C ASP A 3 8.31 -9.99 -12.13
N ASN A 4 9.26 -9.31 -12.78
CA ASN A 4 9.92 -8.16 -12.18
C ASN A 4 8.97 -6.97 -12.00
N LYS A 5 8.07 -6.74 -12.97
CA LYS A 5 7.08 -5.65 -12.88
C LYS A 5 6.05 -5.91 -11.79
N ILE A 6 5.65 -7.16 -11.60
CA ILE A 6 4.73 -7.54 -10.51
C ILE A 6 5.42 -7.36 -9.16
N ARG A 7 6.67 -7.80 -9.02
CA ARG A 7 7.46 -7.62 -7.79
C ARG A 7 7.71 -6.15 -7.46
N GLU A 8 8.01 -5.33 -8.45
CA GLU A 8 8.15 -3.87 -8.29
C GLU A 8 6.83 -3.22 -7.85
N LYS A 9 5.68 -3.64 -8.40
CA LYS A 9 4.37 -3.16 -7.95
C LYS A 9 4.06 -3.56 -6.51
N ILE A 10 4.32 -4.81 -6.13
CA ILE A 10 4.14 -5.29 -4.75
C ILE A 10 5.01 -4.48 -3.80
N ALA A 11 6.28 -4.23 -4.15
CA ALA A 11 7.18 -3.44 -3.32
C ALA A 11 6.65 -2.00 -3.12
N ARG A 12 6.18 -1.36 -4.18
CA ARG A 12 5.59 -0.01 -4.10
C ARG A 12 4.32 0.03 -3.26
N LEU A 13 3.40 -0.91 -3.46
CA LEU A 13 2.16 -0.99 -2.68
C LEU A 13 2.45 -1.21 -1.20
N ARG A 14 3.46 -2.02 -0.87
CA ARG A 14 3.91 -2.19 0.53
C ARG A 14 4.48 -0.90 1.12
N GLU A 15 5.34 -0.20 0.39
CA GLU A 15 5.87 1.10 0.85
C GLU A 15 4.75 2.13 1.07
N GLU A 16 3.80 2.21 0.15
CA GLU A 16 2.67 3.13 0.24
C GLU A 16 1.78 2.83 1.44
N ILE A 17 1.42 1.56 1.66
CA ILE A 17 0.67 1.12 2.86
C ILE A 17 1.44 1.47 4.14
N HIS A 18 2.75 1.19 4.20
CA HIS A 18 3.58 1.52 5.37
C HIS A 18 3.66 3.03 5.63
N TYR A 19 3.76 3.84 4.58
CA TYR A 19 3.75 5.29 4.68
C TYR A 19 2.42 5.78 5.28
N HIS A 20 1.29 5.27 4.80
CA HIS A 20 -0.01 5.62 5.34
C HIS A 20 -0.24 5.10 6.77
N ASP A 21 0.26 3.90 7.10
CA ASP A 21 0.26 3.39 8.47
C ASP A 21 1.05 4.33 9.41
N TYR A 22 2.24 4.77 8.98
CA TYR A 22 3.04 5.71 9.75
C TYR A 22 2.30 7.04 9.97
N LYS A 23 1.70 7.58 8.90
CA LYS A 23 0.89 8.79 8.97
C LYS A 23 -0.30 8.66 9.92
N TYR A 24 -0.99 7.52 9.87
CA TYR A 24 -2.14 7.22 10.71
C TYR A 24 -1.76 7.04 12.18
N TYR A 25 -0.80 6.14 12.47
CA TYR A 25 -0.47 5.74 13.83
C TYR A 25 0.55 6.64 14.52
N ILE A 26 1.51 7.21 13.78
CA ILE A 26 2.60 8.02 14.36
C ILE A 26 2.29 9.50 14.25
N GLU A 27 1.94 9.99 13.05
CA GLU A 27 1.68 11.42 12.86
C GLU A 27 0.25 11.83 13.25
N ASN A 28 -0.67 10.88 13.49
CA ASN A 28 -2.11 11.14 13.65
C ASN A 28 -2.68 12.04 12.53
N ASN A 29 -2.12 11.91 11.33
CA ASN A 29 -2.47 12.70 10.16
C ASN A 29 -2.84 11.77 9.00
N PRO A 30 -4.03 11.13 9.04
CA PRO A 30 -4.47 10.24 7.98
C PRO A 30 -4.62 11.00 6.66
N GLU A 31 -3.83 10.64 5.65
CA GLU A 31 -3.86 11.25 4.32
C GLU A 31 -4.87 10.56 3.38
N ILE A 32 -5.24 9.32 3.71
CA ILE A 32 -6.21 8.51 2.96
C ILE A 32 -7.32 8.02 3.87
N SER A 33 -8.49 7.79 3.27
CA SER A 33 -9.63 7.19 3.94
C SER A 33 -9.44 5.67 4.15
N ASP A 34 -10.18 5.10 5.10
CA ASP A 34 -10.20 3.65 5.33
C ASP A 34 -10.55 2.86 4.04
N TYR A 35 -11.41 3.42 3.18
CA TYR A 35 -11.76 2.83 1.89
C TYR A 35 -10.57 2.79 0.92
N GLU A 36 -9.79 3.86 0.85
CA GLU A 36 -8.60 3.94 0.00
C GLU A 36 -7.51 2.97 0.50
N TYR A 37 -7.32 2.89 1.82
CA TYR A 37 -6.42 1.91 2.43
C TYR A 37 -6.84 0.47 2.09
N ASP A 38 -8.14 0.18 2.20
CA ASP A 38 -8.71 -1.11 1.81
C ASP A 38 -8.46 -1.42 0.32
N GLN A 39 -8.53 -0.43 -0.57
CA GLN A 39 -8.20 -0.64 -1.99
C GLN A 39 -6.72 -0.99 -2.20
N LEU A 40 -5.80 -0.27 -1.53
CA LEU A 40 -4.36 -0.54 -1.59
C LEU A 40 -4.06 -1.97 -1.12
N MET A 41 -4.64 -2.36 0.02
CA MET A 41 -4.47 -3.69 0.59
C MET A 41 -5.07 -4.79 -0.31
N ARG A 42 -6.23 -4.54 -0.94
CA ARG A 42 -6.81 -5.45 -1.93
C ARG A 42 -5.95 -5.58 -3.18
N GLU A 43 -5.34 -4.49 -3.65
CA GLU A 43 -4.43 -4.55 -4.79
C GLU A 43 -3.18 -5.35 -4.47
N LEU A 44 -2.58 -5.15 -3.29
CA LEU A 44 -1.45 -5.93 -2.84
C LEU A 44 -1.79 -7.44 -2.81
N LYS A 45 -2.93 -7.81 -2.22
CA LYS A 45 -3.42 -9.20 -2.16
C LYS A 45 -3.75 -9.82 -3.51
N ARG A 46 -4.04 -9.02 -4.54
CA ARG A 46 -4.28 -9.52 -5.91
C ARG A 46 -2.98 -9.82 -6.66
N LEU A 47 -1.87 -9.21 -6.23
CA LEU A 47 -0.58 -9.34 -6.87
C LEU A 47 0.32 -10.40 -6.20
N GLU A 48 0.09 -10.68 -4.90
CA GLU A 48 0.61 -11.87 -4.19
C GLU A 48 -0.09 -13.17 -4.62
#